data_AF-A0A1I6AJ78-F1
#
_entry.id   AF-A0A1I6AJ78-F1
#
_cell.length_a   1.000
_cell.length_b   1.000
_cell.length_c   1.000
_cell.angle_alpha   90.00
_cell.angle_beta   90.00
_cell.angle_gamma   90.00
#
_symmetry.space_group_name_H-M   'P 1'
#
loop_
_entity.id
_entity.type
_entity.pdbx_description
1 polymer ?
#
loop_
_entity_poly.entity_id
_entity_poly.type
_entity_poly.pdbx_seq_one_letter_code
_entity_poly.pdbx_strand_id
1 'polypeptide(L)'
;MDSRIRDDVAARLHERGIYTSFRYAPLHLLPAYGAPRPELPGTERAAAETLCIPLHHGLDDREADTVADELAAAVAEFGAARERTEP
;
A
#
# COMPACT_ATOMS: atom_id res chain seq x y z
N MET A 1 -0.54 7.09 -3.78
CA MET A 1 0.58 6.39 -4.44
C MET A 1 -0.03 5.49 -5.50
N ASP A 2 0.45 5.51 -6.76
CA ASP A 2 -0.08 4.62 -7.81
C ASP A 2 -0.11 3.15 -7.33
N SER A 3 -1.20 2.43 -7.66
CA SER A 3 -1.43 1.07 -7.16
C SER A 3 -0.31 0.08 -7.48
N ARG A 4 0.41 0.24 -8.59
CA ARG A 4 1.55 -0.63 -8.92
C ARG A 4 2.75 -0.31 -8.05
N ILE A 5 3.04 0.98 -7.83
CA ILE A 5 4.08 1.37 -6.85
C ILE A 5 3.73 0.78 -5.49
N ARG A 6 2.45 0.84 -5.09
CA ARG A 6 1.98 0.28 -3.81
C ARG A 6 2.27 -1.21 -3.70
N ASP A 7 1.97 -1.98 -4.74
CA ASP A 7 2.21 -3.42 -4.78
C ASP A 7 3.71 -3.76 -4.80
N ASP A 8 4.52 -3.01 -5.56
CA ASP A 8 5.99 -3.17 -5.61
C ASP A 8 6.64 -2.85 -4.25
N VAL A 9 6.21 -1.76 -3.59
CA VAL A 9 6.64 -1.40 -2.23
C VAL A 9 6.28 -2.51 -1.24
N ALA A 10 5.06 -3.05 -1.30
CA ALA A 10 4.64 -4.12 -0.42
C ALA A 10 5.49 -5.39 -0.61
N ALA A 11 5.81 -5.75 -1.86
CA ALA A 11 6.68 -6.88 -2.17
C ALA A 11 8.10 -6.67 -1.62
N ARG A 12 8.70 -5.50 -1.86
CA ARG A 12 10.04 -5.15 -1.39
C ARG A 12 10.16 -5.14 0.14
N LEU A 13 9.15 -4.62 0.83
CA LEU A 13 9.08 -4.66 2.29
C LEU A 13 8.96 -6.11 2.80
N HIS A 14 8.16 -6.93 2.13
CA HIS A 14 8.03 -8.34 2.48
C HIS A 14 9.37 -9.10 2.38
N GLU A 15 10.16 -8.84 1.34
CA GLU A 15 11.52 -9.39 1.18
C GLU A 15 12.49 -8.97 2.31
N ARG A 16 12.22 -7.86 3.00
CA ARG A 16 12.97 -7.40 4.19
C ARG A 16 12.42 -7.95 5.50
N GLY A 17 11.40 -8.80 5.45
CA GLY A 17 10.71 -9.30 6.64
C GLY A 17 9.71 -8.31 7.25
N ILE A 18 9.38 -7.22 6.56
CA ILE A 18 8.39 -6.23 7.00
C ILE A 18 7.04 -6.61 6.40
N TYR A 19 6.16 -7.17 7.23
CA TYR A 19 4.83 -7.56 6.78
C TYR A 19 3.90 -6.35 6.65
N THR A 20 3.28 -6.22 5.48
CA THR A 20 2.26 -5.18 5.21
C THR A 20 0.95 -5.83 4.81
N SER A 21 -0.14 -5.05 4.86
CA SER A 21 -1.46 -5.55 4.44
C SER A 21 -2.25 -4.49 3.67
N PHE A 22 -3.20 -4.97 2.88
CA PHE A 22 -4.14 -4.14 2.13
C PHE A 22 -5.47 -4.08 2.88
N ARG A 23 -5.86 -2.89 3.33
CA ARG A 23 -7.17 -2.68 3.98
C ARG A 23 -7.78 -1.36 3.55
N TYR A 24 -9.06 -1.30 3.17
CA TYR A 24 -10.05 -2.38 2.97
C TYR A 24 -10.47 -2.45 1.51
N ALA A 25 -10.90 -3.63 1.04
CA ALA A 25 -11.55 -3.75 -0.26
C ALA A 25 -12.86 -2.94 -0.27
N PRO A 26 -13.18 -2.21 -1.36
CA PRO A 26 -14.42 -1.44 -1.43
C PRO A 26 -15.64 -2.37 -1.39
N LEU A 27 -16.52 -2.19 -0.40
CA LEU A 27 -17.65 -3.11 -0.18
C LEU A 27 -18.63 -3.15 -1.36
N HIS A 28 -18.82 -2.02 -2.06
CA HIS A 28 -19.69 -1.93 -3.24
C HIS A 28 -19.21 -2.76 -4.44
N LEU A 29 -17.95 -3.21 -4.42
CA LEU A 29 -17.38 -4.10 -5.44
C LEU A 29 -17.48 -5.58 -5.06
N LEU A 30 -17.75 -5.89 -3.78
CA LEU A 30 -17.83 -7.26 -3.31
C LEU A 30 -19.18 -7.89 -3.72
N PRO A 31 -19.20 -9.08 -4.34
CA PRO A 31 -20.44 -9.73 -4.78
C PRO A 31 -21.50 -9.90 -3.68
N ALA A 32 -21.05 -10.09 -2.43
CA ALA A 32 -21.93 -10.28 -1.27
C ALA A 32 -22.81 -9.06 -0.95
N TYR A 33 -22.44 -7.85 -1.40
CA TYR A 33 -23.21 -6.62 -1.15
C TYR A 33 -24.19 -6.28 -2.27
N GLY A 34 -24.26 -7.11 -3.32
CA GLY A 34 -25.29 -7.02 -4.36
C GLY A 34 -25.20 -5.78 -5.25
N ALA A 35 -26.35 -5.38 -5.79
CA ALA A 35 -26.53 -4.19 -6.61
C ALA A 35 -27.50 -3.22 -5.89
N PRO A 36 -27.43 -1.90 -6.16
CA PRO A 36 -26.58 -1.24 -7.15
C PRO A 36 -25.11 -1.13 -6.71
N ARG A 37 -24.20 -1.05 -7.69
CA ARG A 37 -22.77 -0.75 -7.48
C ARG A 37 -22.54 0.73 -7.75
N PRO A 38 -22.72 1.61 -6.76
CA PRO A 38 -22.48 3.04 -6.96
C PRO A 38 -21.01 3.28 -7.32
N GLU A 39 -20.75 4.29 -8.15
CA GLU A 39 -19.38 4.77 -8.36
C GLU A 39 -18.94 5.55 -7.12
N LEU A 40 -17.92 5.03 -6.44
CA LEU A 40 -17.35 5.66 -5.24
C LEU A 40 -15.85 5.88 -5.46
N PRO A 41 -15.46 6.82 -6.34
CA PRO A 41 -14.08 6.97 -6.80
C PRO A 41 -13.09 7.25 -5.66
N GLY A 42 -13.54 7.95 -4.60
CA GLY A 42 -12.73 8.18 -3.41
C GLY A 42 -12.41 6.89 -2.65
N THR A 43 -13.39 5.99 -2.52
CA THR A 43 -13.23 4.68 -1.88
C THR A 43 -12.33 3.76 -2.70
N GLU A 44 -12.54 3.73 -4.02
CA GLU A 44 -11.74 2.94 -4.95
C GLU A 44 -10.28 3.38 -4.94
N ARG A 45 -10.04 4.70 -5.00
CA ARG A 45 -8.71 5.28 -4.89
C ARG A 45 -8.05 4.94 -3.56
N ALA A 46 -8.76 5.10 -2.45
CA ALA A 46 -8.21 4.79 -1.14
C ALA A 46 -7.78 3.31 -1.03
N ALA A 47 -8.58 2.38 -1.53
CA ALA A 47 -8.26 0.96 -1.52
C ALA A 47 -7.08 0.59 -2.44
N ALA A 48 -6.98 1.27 -3.59
CA ALA A 48 -5.92 1.03 -4.57
C ALA A 48 -4.56 1.59 -4.13
N GLU A 49 -4.55 2.74 -3.44
CA GLU A 49 -3.32 3.51 -3.21
C GLU A 49 -2.75 3.40 -1.79
N THR A 50 -3.49 2.83 -0.84
CA THR A 50 -3.09 2.76 0.57
C THR A 50 -2.38 1.43 0.88
N LEU A 51 -1.40 1.48 1.78
CA LEU A 51 -0.71 0.32 2.35
C LEU A 51 -0.69 0.43 3.88
N CYS A 52 -1.06 -0.63 4.58
CA CYS A 52 -0.95 -0.68 6.03
C CYS A 52 0.41 -1.25 6.44
N ILE A 53 1.16 -0.46 7.22
CA ILE A 53 2.45 -0.83 7.80
C ILE A 53 2.30 -1.42 9.21
N PRO A 54 3.31 -2.14 9.72
CA PRO A 54 3.31 -2.62 11.11
C PRO A 54 3.10 -1.48 12.12
N LEU A 55 2.10 -1.66 12.97
CA LEU A 55 1.82 -0.76 14.10
C LEU A 55 1.22 -1.59 15.23
N HIS A 56 2.05 -2.01 16.18
CA HIS A 56 1.64 -2.79 17.33
C HIS A 56 2.56 -2.54 18.53
N HIS A 57 2.08 -2.82 19.74
CA HIS A 57 2.81 -2.59 20.99
C HIS A 57 4.11 -3.38 21.14
N GLY A 58 4.31 -4.44 20.35
CA GLY A 58 5.56 -5.20 20.33
C GLY A 58 6.65 -4.64 19.41
N LEU A 59 6.41 -3.50 18.75
CA LEU A 59 7.37 -2.85 17.87
C LEU A 59 8.22 -1.90 18.72
N ASP A 60 9.53 -2.10 18.75
CA ASP A 60 10.43 -1.15 19.41
C ASP A 60 10.78 0.04 18.49
N ASP A 61 11.41 1.08 19.05
CA ASP A 61 11.75 2.30 18.32
C ASP A 61 12.68 2.01 17.12
N ARG A 62 13.61 1.05 17.26
CA ARG A 62 14.54 0.70 16.17
C ARG A 62 13.84 -0.05 15.05
N GLU A 63 12.90 -0.92 15.39
CA GLU A 63 12.06 -1.60 14.42
C GLU A 63 11.14 -0.61 13.70
N ALA A 64 10.56 0.35 14.42
CA ALA A 64 9.77 1.43 13.83
C ALA A 64 10.60 2.29 12.86
N ASP A 65 11.81 2.67 13.25
CA ASP A 65 12.76 3.38 12.37
C ASP A 65 13.09 2.54 11.13
N THR A 66 13.37 1.25 11.29
CA THR A 66 13.64 0.34 10.17
C THR A 66 12.47 0.25 9.20
N VAL A 67 11.24 0.18 9.71
CA VAL A 67 10.02 0.19 8.88
C VAL A 67 9.90 1.50 8.11
N ALA A 68 10.13 2.64 8.77
CA ALA A 68 10.04 3.96 8.14
C ALA A 68 11.10 4.14 7.05
N ASP A 69 12.35 3.74 7.32
CA ASP A 69 13.47 3.87 6.40
C ASP A 69 13.31 2.97 5.15
N GLU A 70 12.95 1.69 5.33
CA GLU A 70 12.72 0.79 4.20
C GLU A 70 11.49 1.21 3.38
N LEU A 71 10.45 1.74 4.02
CA LEU A 71 9.30 2.30 3.31
C LEU A 71 9.70 3.52 2.46
N ALA A 72 10.41 4.47 3.05
CA ALA A 72 10.86 5.67 2.35
C ALA A 72 11.78 5.34 1.18
N ALA A 73 12.71 4.40 1.38
CA ALA A 73 13.62 3.93 0.33
C ALA A 73 12.85 3.27 -0.83
N ALA A 74 11.91 2.35 -0.53
CA ALA A 74 11.12 1.68 -1.55
C ALA A 74 10.24 2.67 -2.35
N VAL A 75 9.58 3.62 -1.67
CA VAL A 75 8.77 4.64 -2.34
C VAL A 75 9.63 5.51 -3.26
N ALA A 76 10.82 5.92 -2.82
CA ALA A 76 11.74 6.70 -3.65
C ALA A 76 12.24 5.91 -4.88
N GLU A 77 12.59 4.64 -4.69
CA GLU A 77 13.06 3.75 -5.75
C GLU A 77 12.02 3.58 -6.85
N PHE A 78 10.80 3.14 -6.48
CA PHE A 78 9.74 2.83 -7.42
C PHE A 78 9.05 4.09 -7.96
N GLY A 79 8.94 5.15 -7.17
CA GLY A 79 8.45 6.46 -7.63
C GLY A 79 9.32 7.03 -8.75
N ALA A 80 10.65 7.06 -8.55
CA ALA A 80 11.58 7.56 -9.56
C ALA A 80 11.65 6.64 -10.80
N ALA A 81 11.47 5.33 -10.63
CA ALA A 81 11.41 4.39 -11.75
C ALA A 81 10.20 4.64 -12.66
N ARG A 82 9.06 5.06 -12.08
CA ARG A 82 7.86 5.43 -12.85
C ARG A 82 8.06 6.72 -13.65
N GLU A 83 8.66 7.74 -13.05
CA GLU A 83 8.94 9.02 -13.72
C GLU A 83 9.90 8.87 -14.91
N ARG A 84 10.83 7.90 -14.87
CA ARG A 84 11.75 7.62 -15.99
C ARG A 84 11.13 6.79 -17.12
N THR A 85 10.01 6.12 -16.87
CA THR A 85 9.38 5.20 -17.82
C THR A 85 8.18 5.82 -18.54
N GLU A 86 7.66 6.95 -18.06
CA GLU A 86 6.62 7.73 -18.74
C GLU A 86 7.23 8.69 -19.78
N PRO A 87 6.82 8.63 -21.08
CA PRO A 87 7.19 9.60 -22.10
C PRO A 87 6.40 10.91 -22.00
#